data_AF-A0A357N7N8-F1
#
_entry.id   AF-A0A357N7N8-F1
#
_cell.length_a   1.000
_cell.length_b   1.000
_cell.length_c   1.000
_cell.angle_alpha   90.00
_cell.angle_beta   90.00
_cell.angle_gamma   90.00
#
_symmetry.space_group_name_H-M   'P 1'
#
loop_
_entity.id
_entity.type
_entity.pdbx_description
1 polymer ?
#
loop_
_entity_poly.entity_id
_entity_poly.type
_entity_poly.pdbx_seq_one_letter_code
_entity_poly.pdbx_strand_id
1 'polypeptide(L)'
;LEDAIEELKRIGCDTTGVEIMAHKALHRAVKLEKVNPKAANLLKQTMLAKGGEAAVNRSVADFGPEPSDVLLLGTLRQFRAVREQLSKQPWGLAAIARELRLLLEQQGTNSRHYRWGEKQLVLGRRTAVMGILNITPDSFSDG
;
A
#
# COMPACT_ATOMS: atom_id res chain seq x y z
N LEU A 1 10.51 1.05 5.05
CA LEU A 1 10.33 2.21 5.96
C LEU A 1 11.68 2.82 6.29
N GLU A 2 12.67 1.96 6.55
CA GLU A 2 14.09 2.32 6.75
C GLU A 2 14.64 3.28 5.68
N ASP A 3 14.54 2.95 4.39
CA ASP A 3 15.01 3.83 3.31
C ASP A 3 14.44 5.26 3.41
N ALA A 4 13.14 5.40 3.71
CA ALA A 4 12.51 6.71 3.86
C ALA A 4 13.02 7.47 5.11
N ILE A 5 13.24 6.76 6.21
CA ILE A 5 13.83 7.33 7.44
C ILE A 5 15.25 7.81 7.18
N GLU A 6 16.06 7.00 6.50
CA GLU A 6 17.45 7.32 6.20
C GLU A 6 17.56 8.56 5.29
N GLU A 7 16.78 8.62 4.22
CA GLU A 7 16.76 9.77 3.32
C GLU A 7 16.28 11.05 4.02
N LEU A 8 15.24 10.97 4.87
CA LEU A 8 14.79 12.13 5.65
C LEU A 8 15.85 12.62 6.64
N LYS A 9 16.65 11.73 7.22
CA LYS A 9 17.79 12.10 8.07
C LYS A 9 18.90 12.76 7.25
N ARG A 10 19.20 12.25 6.04
CA ARG A 10 20.25 12.79 5.16
C ARG A 10 19.99 14.23 4.74
N ILE A 11 18.72 14.60 4.52
CA ILE A 11 18.34 15.99 4.21
C ILE A 11 18.34 16.92 5.43
N GLY A 12 18.68 16.41 6.62
CA GLY A 12 18.73 17.18 7.87
C GLY A 12 17.37 17.44 8.52
N CYS A 13 16.36 16.60 8.25
CA CYS A 13 15.07 16.70 8.92
C CYS A 13 15.21 16.35 10.41
N ASP A 14 14.48 17.04 11.28
CA ASP A 14 14.51 16.78 12.72
C ASP A 14 13.93 15.38 13.05
N THR A 15 14.28 14.84 14.22
CA THR A 15 13.87 13.48 14.61
C THR A 15 12.36 13.28 14.61
N THR A 16 11.59 14.29 15.06
CA THR A 16 10.13 14.23 15.10
C THR A 16 9.55 14.30 13.69
N GLY A 17 10.09 15.17 12.84
CA GLY A 17 9.77 15.27 11.42
C GLY A 17 9.98 13.95 10.68
N VAL A 18 11.12 13.29 10.90
CA VAL A 18 11.46 11.98 10.32
C VAL A 18 10.41 10.92 10.69
N GLU A 19 10.05 10.80 11.97
CA GLU A 19 9.07 9.82 12.45
C GLU A 19 7.69 10.03 11.81
N ILE A 20 7.25 11.28 11.70
CA ILE A 20 5.94 11.61 11.13
C ILE A 20 5.94 11.41 9.60
N MET A 21 6.99 11.84 8.92
CA MET A 21 7.05 11.90 7.46
C MET A 21 7.37 10.54 6.83
N ALA A 22 8.19 9.71 7.48
CA ALA A 22 8.53 8.39 6.93
C ALA A 22 7.30 7.52 6.67
N HIS A 23 6.25 7.64 7.49
CA HIS A 23 4.99 6.92 7.29
C HIS A 23 4.12 7.47 6.15
N LYS A 24 4.38 8.68 5.66
CA LYS A 24 3.74 9.26 4.47
C LYS A 24 4.42 8.81 3.18
N ALA A 25 5.70 8.44 3.24
CA ALA A 25 6.48 8.06 2.06
C ALA A 25 6.13 6.66 1.51
N LEU A 26 5.50 5.78 2.31
CA LEU A 26 5.21 4.41 1.90
C LEU A 26 3.73 4.24 1.56
N HIS A 27 3.43 4.10 0.28
CA HIS A 27 2.12 3.76 -0.23
C HIS A 27 1.93 2.22 -0.30
N ARG A 28 0.69 1.76 -0.07
CA ARG A 28 0.29 0.35 -0.13
C ARG A 28 -1.04 0.20 -0.84
N ALA A 29 -1.18 -0.91 -1.54
CA ALA A 29 -2.43 -1.40 -2.09
C ALA A 29 -2.81 -2.69 -1.35
N VAL A 30 -4.03 -2.75 -0.81
CA VAL A 30 -4.54 -3.93 -0.08
C VAL A 30 -5.89 -4.31 -0.66
N LYS A 31 -5.99 -5.55 -1.15
CA LYS A 31 -7.26 -6.12 -1.63
C LYS A 31 -7.94 -6.86 -0.49
N LEU A 32 -9.20 -6.55 -0.25
CA LEU A 32 -10.10 -7.29 0.62
C LEU A 32 -11.11 -8.02 -0.27
N GLU A 33 -11.35 -9.29 -0.02
CA GLU A 33 -12.26 -10.10 -0.85
C GLU A 33 -13.59 -10.33 -0.15
N LYS A 34 -14.68 -10.37 -0.94
CA LYS A 34 -16.04 -10.70 -0.48
C LYS A 34 -16.49 -9.88 0.76
N VAL A 35 -16.23 -8.58 0.73
CA VAL A 35 -16.59 -7.67 1.82
C VAL A 35 -18.09 -7.37 1.75
N ASN A 36 -18.75 -7.42 2.91
CA ASN A 36 -20.14 -7.00 3.04
C ASN A 36 -20.34 -5.56 2.52
N PRO A 37 -21.40 -5.24 1.75
CA PRO A 37 -21.57 -3.92 1.14
C PRO A 37 -21.62 -2.75 2.13
N LYS A 38 -22.23 -2.94 3.31
CA LYS A 38 -22.27 -1.90 4.35
C LYS A 38 -20.87 -1.61 4.89
N ALA A 39 -20.09 -2.67 5.14
CA ALA A 39 -18.70 -2.57 5.54
C ALA A 39 -17.84 -1.91 4.44
N ALA A 40 -18.04 -2.29 3.17
CA ALA A 40 -17.32 -1.74 2.03
C ALA A 40 -17.58 -0.23 1.83
N ASN A 41 -18.84 0.21 1.97
CA ASN A 41 -19.19 1.63 1.92
C ASN A 41 -18.58 2.42 3.08
N LEU A 42 -18.66 1.90 4.30
CA LEU A 42 -18.06 2.56 5.47
C LEU A 42 -16.53 2.59 5.38
N LEU A 43 -15.91 1.53 4.86
CA LEU A 43 -14.48 1.49 4.52
C LEU A 43 -14.11 2.59 3.54
N LYS A 44 -14.85 2.72 2.44
CA LYS A 44 -14.62 3.75 1.43
C LYS A 44 -14.74 5.14 2.01
N GLN A 45 -15.81 5.43 2.75
CA GLN A 45 -15.98 6.71 3.43
C GLN A 45 -14.85 7.01 4.41
N THR A 46 -14.43 6.00 5.19
CA THR A 46 -13.35 6.16 6.18
C THR A 46 -12.00 6.40 5.50
N MET A 47 -11.68 5.69 4.42
CA MET A 47 -10.45 5.92 3.63
C MET A 47 -10.42 7.35 3.09
N LEU A 48 -11.49 7.78 2.41
CA LEU A 48 -11.61 9.12 1.84
C LEU A 48 -11.46 10.19 2.92
N ALA A 49 -12.10 10.01 4.07
CA ALA A 49 -12.00 10.94 5.21
C ALA A 49 -10.58 11.05 5.79
N LYS A 50 -9.71 10.05 5.60
CA LYS A 50 -8.29 10.11 6.00
C LYS A 50 -7.37 10.49 4.83
N GLY A 51 -7.93 10.80 3.66
CA GLY A 51 -7.20 11.19 2.45
C GLY A 51 -6.58 10.05 1.67
N GLY A 52 -6.98 8.81 1.94
CA GLY A 52 -6.66 7.64 1.11
C GLY A 52 -7.86 7.22 0.27
N GLU A 53 -7.71 6.15 -0.50
CA GLU A 53 -8.70 5.73 -1.50
C GLU A 53 -9.21 4.32 -1.25
N ALA A 54 -10.45 4.08 -1.67
CA ALA A 54 -11.00 2.73 -1.76
C ALA A 54 -11.81 2.58 -3.05
N ALA A 55 -11.36 1.67 -3.92
CA ALA A 55 -12.15 1.23 -5.05
C ALA A 55 -13.10 0.12 -4.60
N VAL A 56 -14.37 0.27 -4.96
CA VAL A 56 -15.45 -0.68 -4.67
C VAL A 56 -16.22 -0.93 -5.97
N ASN A 57 -16.92 -2.06 -6.05
CA ASN A 57 -17.81 -2.31 -7.18
C ASN A 57 -18.92 -1.22 -7.25
N ARG A 58 -19.40 -0.91 -8.47
CA ARG A 58 -20.53 0.01 -8.70
C ARG A 58 -21.75 -0.40 -7.88
N SER A 59 -22.04 -1.71 -7.79
CA SER A 59 -23.18 -2.23 -7.02
C SER A 59 -23.13 -1.83 -5.55
N VAL A 60 -21.94 -1.84 -4.92
CA VAL A 60 -21.76 -1.39 -3.53
C VAL A 60 -22.05 0.11 -3.41
N ALA A 61 -21.58 0.92 -4.37
CA ALA A 61 -21.85 2.35 -4.40
C ALA A 61 -23.35 2.66 -4.60
N ASP A 62 -24.08 1.79 -5.30
CA ASP A 62 -25.54 1.86 -5.47
C ASP A 62 -26.30 1.12 -4.35
N PHE A 63 -25.64 0.79 -3.24
CA PHE A 63 -26.22 0.11 -2.07
C PHE A 63 -26.82 -1.28 -2.36
N GLY A 64 -26.27 -1.98 -3.35
CA GLY A 64 -26.61 -3.37 -3.64
C GLY A 64 -26.30 -4.33 -2.49
N PRO A 65 -26.98 -5.50 -2.44
CA PRO A 65 -26.90 -6.42 -1.29
C PRO A 65 -25.70 -7.39 -1.36
N GLU A 66 -25.10 -7.56 -2.53
CA GLU A 66 -24.09 -8.59 -2.78
C GLU A 66 -22.69 -8.20 -2.31
N PRO A 67 -21.99 -9.07 -1.56
CA PRO A 67 -20.59 -8.85 -1.19
C PRO A 67 -19.69 -8.61 -2.41
N SER A 68 -18.70 -7.74 -2.25
CA SER A 68 -17.74 -7.46 -3.32
C SER A 68 -16.33 -7.29 -2.79
N ASP A 69 -15.37 -7.35 -3.70
CA ASP A 69 -13.99 -7.01 -3.38
C ASP A 69 -13.83 -5.49 -3.20
N VAL A 70 -12.85 -5.10 -2.39
CA VAL A 70 -12.47 -3.71 -2.13
C VAL A 70 -10.96 -3.57 -2.28
N LEU A 71 -10.49 -2.60 -3.07
CA LEU A 71 -9.07 -2.27 -3.17
C LEU A 71 -8.80 -0.97 -2.42
N LEU A 72 -8.09 -1.07 -1.29
CA LEU A 72 -7.66 0.06 -0.48
C LEU A 72 -6.30 0.57 -0.97
N LEU A 73 -6.17 1.88 -1.12
CA LEU A 73 -4.96 2.56 -1.55
C LEU A 73 -4.62 3.65 -0.54
N GLY A 74 -3.42 3.62 0.03
CA GLY A 74 -3.02 4.68 0.95
C GLY A 74 -1.63 4.53 1.53
N THR A 75 -1.20 5.57 2.21
CA THR A 75 0.06 5.58 2.97
C THR A 75 -0.07 4.82 4.28
N LEU A 76 1.05 4.38 4.86
CA LEU A 76 1.05 3.75 6.18
C LEU A 76 0.39 4.64 7.25
N ARG A 77 0.59 5.96 7.17
CA ARG A 77 -0.08 6.92 8.06
C ARG A 77 -1.61 6.84 7.93
N GLN A 78 -2.13 6.80 6.70
CA GLN A 78 -3.57 6.74 6.45
C GLN A 78 -4.17 5.44 6.94
N PHE A 79 -3.53 4.30 6.64
CA PHE A 79 -3.99 3.01 7.13
C PHE A 79 -4.02 2.92 8.66
N ARG A 80 -3.06 3.54 9.36
CA ARG A 80 -3.09 3.61 10.84
C ARG A 80 -4.31 4.37 11.34
N ALA A 81 -4.57 5.57 10.80
CA ALA A 81 -5.72 6.37 11.17
C ALA A 81 -7.06 5.71 10.84
N VAL A 82 -7.13 4.97 9.72
CA VAL A 82 -8.34 4.22 9.32
C VAL A 82 -8.59 3.08 10.29
N ARG A 83 -7.57 2.30 10.67
CA ARG A 83 -7.71 1.16 11.60
C ARG A 83 -8.26 1.56 12.96
N GLU A 84 -7.86 2.70 13.51
CA GLU A 84 -8.37 3.22 14.79
C GLU A 84 -9.88 3.50 14.74
N GLN A 85 -10.39 3.91 13.58
CA GLN A 85 -11.81 4.16 13.38
C GLN A 85 -12.58 2.86 13.13
N LEU A 86 -12.06 1.97 12.27
CA LEU A 86 -12.68 0.69 11.93
C LEU A 86 -12.81 -0.27 13.12
N SER A 87 -11.87 -0.24 14.08
CA SER A 87 -11.90 -1.11 15.26
C SER A 87 -13.14 -0.94 16.14
N LYS A 88 -13.85 0.19 15.98
CA LYS A 88 -15.06 0.54 16.75
C LYS A 88 -16.35 0.35 15.95
N GLN A 89 -16.27 -0.13 14.71
CA GLN A 89 -17.40 -0.21 13.79
C GLN A 89 -17.96 -1.64 13.67
N PRO A 90 -19.25 -1.78 13.34
CA PRO A 90 -19.90 -3.08 13.15
C PRO A 90 -19.47 -3.77 11.83
N TRP A 91 -20.18 -4.85 11.47
CA TRP A 91 -20.05 -5.57 10.18
C TRP A 91 -18.66 -6.18 9.91
N GLY A 92 -17.98 -6.62 10.97
CA GLY A 92 -16.67 -7.28 10.86
C GLY A 92 -15.49 -6.33 10.61
N LEU A 93 -15.71 -5.01 10.62
CA LEU A 93 -14.66 -4.03 10.40
C LEU A 93 -13.55 -4.06 11.46
N ALA A 94 -13.88 -4.45 12.70
CA ALA A 94 -12.88 -4.68 13.74
C ALA A 94 -11.91 -5.83 13.38
N ALA A 95 -12.41 -6.91 12.77
CA ALA A 95 -11.57 -8.01 12.30
C ALA A 95 -10.68 -7.56 11.14
N ILE A 96 -11.24 -6.82 10.17
CA ILE A 96 -10.49 -6.21 9.06
C ILE A 96 -9.39 -5.28 9.59
N ALA A 97 -9.68 -4.44 10.59
CA ALA A 97 -8.70 -3.53 11.19
C ALA A 97 -7.51 -4.26 11.83
N ARG A 98 -7.76 -5.43 12.43
CA ARG A 98 -6.74 -6.31 13.01
C ARG A 98 -5.93 -7.00 11.93
N GLU A 99 -6.56 -7.54 10.89
CA GLU A 99 -5.85 -8.18 9.76
C GLU A 99 -4.99 -7.18 8.99
N LEU A 100 -5.52 -5.98 8.72
CA LEU A 100 -4.74 -4.88 8.17
C LEU A 100 -3.54 -4.53 9.05
N ARG A 101 -3.63 -4.70 10.38
CA ARG A 101 -2.47 -4.46 11.24
C ARG A 101 -1.37 -5.46 10.96
N LEU A 102 -1.70 -6.74 11.04
CA LEU A 102 -0.75 -7.83 10.85
C LEU A 102 -0.09 -7.73 9.47
N LEU A 103 -0.88 -7.47 8.44
CA LEU A 103 -0.39 -7.32 7.07
C LEU A 103 0.56 -6.13 6.91
N LEU A 104 0.29 -4.99 7.55
CA LEU A 104 1.13 -3.79 7.44
C LEU A 104 2.36 -3.83 8.36
N GLU A 105 2.36 -4.66 9.40
CA GLU A 105 3.53 -4.94 10.25
C GLU A 105 4.50 -5.91 9.59
N GLN A 106 4.02 -6.79 8.72
CA GLN A 106 4.87 -7.62 7.86
C GLN A 106 5.61 -6.73 6.85
N GLN A 107 6.79 -6.23 7.27
CA GLN A 107 7.76 -5.63 6.36
C GLN A 107 8.14 -6.69 5.35
N GLY A 108 7.97 -6.39 4.06
CA GLY A 108 8.29 -7.30 2.97
C GLY A 108 9.79 -7.59 2.89
N THR A 109 10.26 -8.54 3.69
CA THR A 109 11.50 -9.28 3.49
C THR A 109 11.30 -10.39 2.46
N ASN A 110 10.53 -10.13 1.40
CA ASN A 110 10.52 -11.03 0.26
C ASN A 110 11.77 -10.74 -0.57
N SER A 111 12.91 -11.20 -0.05
CA SER A 111 14.13 -11.25 -0.82
C SER A 111 13.90 -12.19 -2.00
N ARG A 112 13.83 -11.65 -3.22
CA ARG A 112 13.71 -12.45 -4.44
C ARG A 112 15.10 -12.71 -4.98
N HIS A 113 15.44 -14.00 -5.09
CA HIS A 113 16.72 -14.45 -5.60
C HIS A 113 16.55 -14.88 -7.06
N TYR A 114 17.13 -14.12 -7.98
CA TYR A 114 17.23 -14.48 -9.40
C TYR A 114 18.64 -14.98 -9.68
N ARG A 115 18.76 -16.04 -10.48
CA ARG A 115 20.06 -16.61 -10.89
C ARG A 115 20.04 -16.91 -12.38
N TRP A 116 21.10 -16.49 -13.08
CA TRP A 116 21.28 -16.72 -14.51
C TRP A 116 22.75 -17.01 -14.78
N GLY A 117 23.06 -18.26 -15.11
CA GLY A 117 24.44 -18.76 -15.13
C GLY A 117 25.12 -18.54 -13.78
N GLU A 118 26.29 -17.90 -13.78
CA GLU A 118 27.07 -17.57 -12.58
C GLU A 118 26.60 -16.29 -11.87
N LYS A 119 25.66 -15.52 -12.46
CA LYS A 119 25.19 -14.25 -11.91
C LYS A 119 24.01 -14.45 -10.97
N GLN A 120 23.99 -13.70 -9.87
CA GLN A 120 22.89 -13.67 -8.90
C GLN A 120 22.43 -12.23 -8.62
N LEU A 121 21.11 -12.02 -8.59
CA LEU A 121 20.48 -10.78 -8.19
C LEU A 121 19.52 -11.03 -7.03
N VAL A 122 19.77 -10.36 -5.90
CA VAL A 122 18.89 -10.41 -4.73
C VAL A 122 18.12 -9.09 -4.64
N LEU A 123 16.83 -9.11 -4.98
CA LEU A 123 15.92 -7.97 -4.82
C LEU A 123 15.23 -8.02 -3.47
N GLY A 124 14.82 -6.88 -2.92
CA GLY A 124 14.08 -6.81 -1.66
C GLY A 124 14.91 -6.57 -0.40
N ARG A 125 16.24 -6.41 -0.52
CA ARG A 125 17.11 -5.96 0.59
C ARG A 125 17.28 -4.44 0.68
N ARG A 126 17.09 -3.74 -0.44
CA ARG A 126 17.13 -2.27 -0.58
C ARG A 126 16.33 -1.89 -1.82
N THR A 127 15.89 -0.64 -1.90
CA THR A 127 15.31 -0.10 -3.13
C THR A 127 16.36 -0.15 -4.26
N ALA A 128 15.99 -0.71 -5.41
CA ALA A 128 16.84 -0.82 -6.59
C ALA A 128 16.17 -0.11 -7.77
N VAL A 129 16.96 0.60 -8.58
CA VAL A 129 16.50 1.20 -9.84
C VAL A 129 16.70 0.18 -10.95
N MET A 130 15.64 -0.14 -11.70
CA MET A 130 15.70 -0.99 -12.89
C MET A 130 15.80 -0.13 -14.14
N GLY A 131 16.95 -0.18 -14.81
CA GLY A 131 17.08 0.35 -16.17
C GLY A 131 16.59 -0.69 -17.18
N ILE A 132 15.69 -0.30 -18.07
CA ILE A 132 15.32 -1.09 -19.25
C ILE A 132 16.16 -0.53 -20.41
N LEU A 133 17.03 -1.37 -20.98
CA LEU A 133 17.81 -1.03 -22.16
C LEU A 133 17.23 -1.81 -23.35
N ASN A 134 16.46 -1.12 -24.19
CA ASN A 134 15.96 -1.68 -25.44
C ASN A 134 17.10 -1.66 -26.47
N ILE A 135 17.63 -2.84 -26.80
CA ILE A 135 18.65 -3.01 -27.84
C ILE A 135 17.98 -3.70 -29.03
N THR A 136 17.29 -2.91 -29.86
CA THR A 136 16.83 -3.33 -31.20
C THR A 136 17.18 -2.21 -32.18
N PRO A 137 17.74 -2.50 -33.37
CA PRO A 137 18.14 -1.47 -34.35
C PRO A 137 17.00 -0.50 -34.71
N ASP A 138 15.75 -0.95 -34.65
CA ASP A 138 14.55 -0.20 -35.06
C ASP A 138 13.84 0.59 -33.93
N SER A 139 14.51 0.88 -32.80
CA SER A 139 13.83 1.45 -31.61
C SER A 139 13.89 2.97 -31.48
N PHE A 140 14.55 3.66 -32.40
CA PHE A 140 14.58 5.12 -32.44
C PHE A 140 13.65 5.59 -33.57
N SER A 141 12.59 6.31 -33.20
CA SER A 141 11.89 7.16 -34.16
C SER A 141 12.79 8.38 -34.38
N ASP A 142 13.38 8.48 -35.56
CA ASP A 142 13.94 9.74 -36.05
C ASP A 142 12.78 10.77 -36.03
N GLY A 143 12.99 11.88 -35.30
CA GLY A 143 11.94 12.83 -34.92
C GLY A 143 11.26 13.57 -36.06
#